data_AF-A0A533TWQ2-F1
#
_entry.id   AF-A0A533TWQ2-F1
#
_cell.length_a   1.000
_cell.length_b   1.000
_cell.length_c   1.000
_cell.angle_alpha   90.00
_cell.angle_beta   90.00
_cell.angle_gamma   90.00
#
_symmetry.space_group_name_H-M   'P 1'
#
loop_
_entity.id
_entity.type
_entity.pdbx_description
1 polymer ?
#
loop_
_entity_poly.entity_id
_entity_poly.type
_entity_poly.pdbx_seq_one_letter_code
_entity_poly.pdbx_strand_id
1 'polypeptide(L)'
;MEIKIDAGFEYFREKIIATMFYGFRSVDKPVSVTVHPELMIKIRESFKGKTMAPKIFDDQEIFFGLPVIEDPTKDRNYISVD
;
A
#
# COMPACT_ATOMS: atom_id res chain seq x y z
N MET A 1 -2.98 5.59 -14.54
CA MET A 1 -1.70 4.96 -14.97
C MET A 1 -1.38 3.89 -13.95
N GLU A 2 -1.41 2.62 -14.32
CA GLU A 2 -1.17 1.51 -13.38
C GLU A 2 0.34 1.37 -13.12
N ILE A 3 0.75 1.43 -11.85
CA ILE A 3 2.17 1.29 -11.47
C ILE A 3 2.42 -0.17 -11.14
N LYS A 4 3.20 -0.84 -12.00
CA LYS A 4 3.65 -2.21 -11.77
C LYS A 4 4.96 -2.17 -10.98
N ILE A 5 4.94 -2.65 -9.74
CA ILE A 5 6.16 -2.79 -8.93
C ILE A 5 6.63 -4.24 -9.02
N ASP A 6 7.82 -4.44 -9.57
CA ASP A 6 8.54 -5.71 -9.44
C ASP A 6 9.19 -5.76 -8.05
N ALA A 7 8.49 -6.38 -7.11
CA ALA A 7 8.92 -6.54 -5.73
C ALA A 7 9.96 -7.66 -5.59
N GLY A 8 11.11 -7.51 -6.26
CA GLY A 8 12.33 -8.20 -5.85
C GLY A 8 12.70 -7.83 -4.40
N PHE A 9 13.33 -8.77 -3.68
CA PHE A 9 13.62 -8.68 -2.23
C PHE A 9 14.44 -7.44 -1.80
N GLU A 10 15.17 -6.81 -2.72
CA GLU A 10 15.89 -5.56 -2.44
C GLU A 10 14.95 -4.35 -2.43
N TYR A 11 15.02 -3.56 -1.36
CA TYR A 11 14.32 -2.28 -1.21
C TYR A 11 12.79 -2.35 -1.23
N PHE A 12 12.20 -3.47 -0.76
CA PHE A 12 10.74 -3.66 -0.78
C PHE A 12 9.98 -2.51 -0.09
N ARG A 13 10.37 -2.14 1.13
CA ARG A 13 9.68 -1.09 1.90
C ARG A 13 9.83 0.27 1.24
N GLU A 14 11.01 0.55 0.73
CA GLU A 14 11.35 1.78 0.02
C GLU A 14 10.50 1.92 -1.25
N LYS A 15 10.28 0.84 -1.99
CA LYS A 15 9.37 0.82 -3.15
C LYS A 15 7.92 1.08 -2.76
N ILE A 16 7.45 0.49 -1.65
CA ILE A 16 6.10 0.76 -1.14
C ILE A 16 5.97 2.24 -0.77
N ILE A 17 6.90 2.77 0.04
CA ILE A 17 6.93 4.19 0.45
C ILE A 17 6.95 5.11 -0.78
N ALA A 18 7.80 4.83 -1.77
CA ALA A 18 7.90 5.62 -2.99
C ALA A 18 6.59 5.61 -3.79
N THR A 19 5.91 4.46 -3.86
CA THR A 19 4.63 4.34 -4.56
C THR A 19 3.54 5.13 -3.87
N MET A 20 3.49 5.08 -2.54
CA MET A 20 2.57 5.91 -1.75
C MET A 20 2.78 7.40 -2.03
N PHE A 21 4.03 7.86 -1.93
CA PHE A 21 4.34 9.27 -2.22
C PHE A 21 4.04 9.67 -3.67
N TYR A 22 4.31 8.79 -4.64
CA TYR A 22 3.96 9.06 -6.02
C TYR A 22 2.44 9.16 -6.21
N GLY A 23 1.68 8.27 -5.59
CA GLY A 23 0.21 8.29 -5.59
C GLY A 23 -0.34 9.58 -5.03
N PHE A 24 0.11 9.99 -3.83
CA PHE A 24 -0.26 11.29 -3.23
C PHE A 24 0.08 12.50 -4.10
N ARG A 25 1.12 12.39 -4.93
CA ARG A 25 1.51 13.47 -5.84
C ARG A 25 0.72 13.49 -7.15
N SER A 26 0.10 12.36 -7.50
CA SER A 26 -0.58 12.15 -8.79
C SER A 26 -2.11 12.23 -8.68
N VAL A 27 -2.64 12.07 -7.46
CA VAL A 27 -4.08 12.12 -7.17
C VAL A 27 -4.39 13.40 -6.39
N ASP A 28 -5.29 14.23 -6.93
CA ASP A 28 -5.68 15.53 -6.33
C ASP A 28 -6.33 15.39 -4.95
N LYS A 29 -7.15 14.34 -4.77
CA LYS A 29 -7.90 14.07 -3.53
C LYS A 29 -7.85 12.58 -3.19
N PRO A 30 -6.76 12.13 -2.57
CA PRO A 30 -6.57 10.73 -2.24
C PRO A 30 -7.55 10.30 -1.13
N VAL A 31 -8.24 9.20 -1.34
CA VAL A 31 -9.30 8.69 -0.45
C VAL A 31 -9.03 7.29 0.08
N SER A 32 -8.25 6.47 -0.63
CA SER A 32 -7.94 5.10 -0.21
C SER A 32 -6.63 4.58 -0.76
N VAL A 33 -6.18 3.45 -0.21
CA VAL A 33 -5.11 2.63 -0.74
C VAL A 33 -5.70 1.30 -1.17
N THR A 34 -5.84 1.09 -2.47
CA THR A 34 -6.23 -0.23 -2.99
C THR A 34 -4.98 -1.09 -3.17
N VAL A 35 -5.02 -2.30 -2.64
CA VAL A 35 -3.88 -3.23 -2.64
C VAL A 35 -4.36 -4.66 -2.84
N HIS A 36 -3.57 -5.49 -3.50
CA HIS A 36 -3.88 -6.91 -3.59
C HIS A 36 -3.66 -7.60 -2.23
N PRO A 37 -4.55 -8.52 -1.77
CA PRO A 37 -4.43 -9.19 -0.48
C PRO A 37 -3.06 -9.84 -0.19
N GLU A 38 -2.50 -10.55 -1.17
CA GLU A 38 -1.18 -11.18 -1.03
C GLU A 38 -0.04 -10.17 -0.82
N LEU A 39 -0.12 -8.99 -1.45
CA LEU A 39 0.86 -7.93 -1.23
C LEU A 39 0.66 -7.31 0.16
N MET A 40 -0.59 -7.16 0.58
CA MET A 40 -0.91 -6.57 1.89
C MET A 40 -0.38 -7.42 3.05
N ILE A 41 -0.44 -8.75 2.93
CA ILE A 41 0.20 -9.67 3.89
C ILE A 41 1.70 -9.37 4.01
N LYS A 42 2.41 -9.26 2.88
CA LYS A 42 3.85 -8.95 2.86
C LYS A 42 4.15 -7.56 3.45
N ILE A 43 3.28 -6.58 3.21
CA ILE A 43 3.39 -5.23 3.80
C ILE A 43 3.26 -5.33 5.32
N ARG A 44 2.23 -6.00 5.84
CA ARG A 44 2.01 -6.17 7.29
C ARG A 44 3.22 -6.82 7.96
N GLU A 45 3.77 -7.87 7.36
CA GLU A 45 4.97 -8.56 7.86
C GLU A 45 6.21 -7.65 7.83
N SER A 46 6.47 -7.01 6.70
CA SER A 46 7.67 -6.20 6.48
C SER A 46 7.69 -4.93 7.33
N PHE A 47 6.53 -4.36 7.63
CA PHE A 47 6.40 -3.14 8.44
C PHE A 47 6.09 -3.44 9.92
N LYS A 48 5.97 -4.71 10.34
CA LYS A 48 5.63 -5.06 11.72
C LYS A 48 6.55 -4.37 12.73
N GLY A 49 5.95 -3.69 13.71
CA GLY A 49 6.66 -2.95 14.76
C GLY A 49 7.37 -1.67 14.28
N LYS A 50 7.09 -1.19 13.07
CA LYS A 50 7.62 0.09 12.55
C LYS A 50 6.55 1.19 12.65
N THR A 51 7.01 2.44 12.70
CA THR A 51 6.11 3.61 12.79
C THR A 51 5.15 3.70 11.60
N MET A 52 5.61 3.32 10.40
CA MET A 52 4.82 3.34 9.17
C MET A 52 4.02 2.04 8.93
N ALA A 53 3.86 1.18 9.94
CA ALA A 53 3.04 0.00 9.80
C ALA A 53 1.56 0.36 9.53
N PRO A 54 0.84 -0.46 8.75
CA PRO A 54 -0.61 -0.43 8.76
C PRO A 54 -1.15 -0.55 10.19
N LYS A 55 -2.20 0.18 10.52
CA LYS A 55 -2.83 0.18 11.85
C LYS A 55 -4.33 0.12 11.74
N ILE A 56 -4.97 -0.58 12.66
CA ILE A 56 -6.42 -0.55 12.79
C ILE A 56 -6.83 0.72 13.56
N PHE A 57 -7.78 1.46 13.00
CA PHE A 57 -8.43 2.62 13.61
C PHE A 57 -9.92 2.57 13.26
N ASP A 58 -10.81 2.61 14.25
CA ASP A 58 -12.28 2.51 14.10
C ASP A 58 -12.72 1.39 13.13
N ASP A 59 -12.26 0.16 13.39
CA ASP A 59 -12.55 -1.05 12.60
C ASP A 59 -12.04 -1.05 11.14
N GLN A 60 -11.24 -0.05 10.76
CA GLN A 60 -10.64 0.05 9.44
C GLN A 60 -9.11 -0.01 9.53
N GLU A 61 -8.47 -0.75 8.61
CA GLU A 61 -7.02 -0.68 8.48
C GLU A 61 -6.62 0.57 7.71
N ILE A 62 -5.74 1.36 8.30
CA ILE A 62 -5.20 2.59 7.76
C ILE A 62 -3.74 2.38 7.39
N PHE A 63 -3.35 2.80 6.20
CA PHE A 63 -1.98 2.79 5.72
C PHE A 63 -1.63 4.15 5.09
N PHE A 64 -0.53 4.76 5.53
CA PHE A 64 -0.15 6.12 5.14
C PHE A 64 -1.27 7.17 5.33
N GLY A 65 -2.11 6.99 6.35
CA GLY A 65 -3.20 7.91 6.68
C GLY A 65 -4.46 7.75 5.82
N LEU A 66 -4.50 6.73 4.95
CA LEU A 66 -5.66 6.40 4.12
C LEU A 66 -6.21 5.01 4.47
N PRO A 67 -7.51 4.79 4.31
CA PRO A 67 -8.11 3.47 4.45
C PRO A 67 -7.60 2.48 3.39
N VAL A 68 -7.35 1.25 3.82
CA VAL A 68 -6.93 0.15 2.95
C VAL A 68 -8.15 -0.56 2.38
N ILE A 69 -8.13 -0.80 1.07
CA ILE A 69 -9.09 -1.65 0.36
C ILE A 69 -8.30 -2.82 -0.22
N GLU A 70 -8.62 -4.04 0.20
CA GLU A 70 -8.03 -5.24 -0.36
C GLU A 70 -8.87 -5.73 -1.56
N ASP A 71 -8.30 -5.69 -2.77
CA ASP A 71 -8.98 -6.10 -4.00
C ASP A 71 -8.29 -7.32 -4.64
N PRO A 72 -8.88 -8.53 -4.52
CA PRO A 72 -8.32 -9.76 -5.09
C PRO A 72 -8.41 -9.83 -6.61
N THR A 73 -9.11 -8.89 -7.27
CA THR A 73 -9.23 -8.88 -8.74
C THR A 73 -8.02 -8.24 -9.43
N LYS A 74 -7.13 -7.60 -8.66
CA LYS A 74 -5.92 -6.94 -9.15
C LYS A 74 -4.74 -7.90 -9.29
N ASP A 75 -3.69 -7.45 -9.96
CA ASP A 75 -2.42 -8.17 -10.01
C ASP A 75 -1.83 -8.37 -8.60
N ARG A 76 -1.13 -9.48 -8.36
CA ARG A 76 -0.59 -9.83 -7.02
C ARG A 76 0.37 -8.81 -6.42
N ASN A 77 0.97 -7.96 -7.25
CA ASN A 77 1.90 -6.91 -6.83
C ASN A 77 1.26 -5.51 -6.94
N TYR A 78 -0.07 -5.43 -7.04
CA TYR A 78 -0.80 -4.19 -7.19
C TYR A 78 -0.93 -3.45 -5.86
N ILE A 79 -0.58 -2.16 -5.89
CA ILE A 79 -0.92 -1.17 -4.87
C ILE A 79 -1.10 0.19 -5.56
N SER A 80 -2.16 0.91 -5.22
CA SER A 80 -2.45 2.26 -5.70
C SER A 80 -2.93 3.15 -4.57
N VAL A 81 -2.73 4.45 -4.75
CA VAL A 81 -3.49 5.48 -4.05
C VAL A 81 -4.58 5.92 -5.01
N ASP A 82 -5.82 5.93 -4.54
CA ASP A 82 -7.01 6.30 -5.33
C ASP A 82 -7.56 7.66 -4.90
#